data_AF-A0A5C6ABR4-F1
#
_entry.id   AF-A0A5C6ABR4-F1
#
_cell.length_a   1.000
_cell.length_b   1.000
_cell.length_c   1.000
_cell.angle_alpha   90.00
_cell.angle_beta   90.00
_cell.angle_gamma   90.00
#
_symmetry.space_group_name_H-M   'P 1'
#
loop_
_entity.id
_entity.type
_entity.pdbx_description
1 polymer ?
#
loop_
_entity_poly.entity_id
_entity_poly.type
_entity_poly.pdbx_seq_one_letter_code
_entity_poly.pdbx_strand_id
1 'polypeptide(L)'
;MSKSSSKVKSLLGALFLTLFALPFAAFGVWMAWSLTSMLWLAWASSSWEAVPATITHVELEKSGDEGSQKVLAEYQYRYAGQAYESDRVGLSPMADNISSHHRKLYDKWRAAWKAEKTVPCYVDPRDPTQSLLDRQLRMVTVVFHLPFVLCFNAIGFGLITGAVYTVWKSTAKASGPTGEDADGSEASLSAGEDWGDGVIRSSRKAFFFAAGFAAFWNSLCWPMAVLFLSSEKAKPWWVYPIVLGFPVIGVALAVWAVRLGLAWRKYGESTLRLATVPGVVGGKLTGVLIAPAAVADAGVVRLTLTCTREEGSGEDAKTVLVWQDEREIGRLLDDAEPGRVGVPIVFTIPSHAPPTNDAKSIAWTLRAKAPLRGIDYDASFEVPVARTAASQQGVDVGLEPLSEYEVDRPLDSLLADEGIVAEPLAERGAVRYFARSARSLTLALTITFFLLLFGGVAIGLLVGGEWIGGSAFGVFSLILLYATFDTWLAESELIVTRDEWRVRSGWRGFPRKGRKFQTKHVRDVFLQTGSTTQTGGNYQRHQDAMARLLGEPKPVRLLRGLSGTAAARKLTAELRQRAGLDSTPSDALSIDAPAR
;
A
#
# COMPACT_ATOMS: atom_id res chain seq x y z
N MET A 1 32.61 3.67 -15.64
CA MET A 1 31.97 4.72 -14.81
C MET A 1 30.66 4.30 -14.12
N SER A 2 30.03 3.14 -14.42
CA SER A 2 28.73 2.75 -13.83
C SER A 2 28.77 2.23 -12.37
N LYS A 3 29.83 1.51 -11.96
CA LYS A 3 29.96 0.95 -10.59
C LYS A 3 30.03 2.03 -9.49
N SER A 4 30.73 3.15 -9.75
CA SER A 4 30.79 4.31 -8.84
C SER A 4 29.41 4.93 -8.61
N SER A 5 28.61 5.07 -9.68
CA SER A 5 27.24 5.58 -9.61
C SER A 5 26.32 4.70 -8.76
N SER A 6 26.44 3.37 -8.84
CA SER A 6 25.62 2.44 -8.05
C SER A 6 25.92 2.50 -6.53
N LYS A 7 27.20 2.61 -6.15
CA LYS A 7 27.61 2.78 -4.74
C LYS A 7 27.11 4.11 -4.18
N VAL A 8 27.32 5.19 -4.94
CA VAL A 8 26.84 6.53 -4.57
C VAL A 8 25.31 6.53 -4.42
N LYS A 9 24.56 5.88 -5.31
CA LYS A 9 23.09 5.73 -5.22
C LYS A 9 22.63 4.91 -4.02
N SER A 10 23.28 3.78 -3.72
CA SER A 10 22.97 2.98 -2.51
C SER A 10 23.25 3.75 -1.23
N LEU A 11 24.34 4.55 -1.20
CA LEU A 11 24.68 5.43 -0.10
C LEU A 11 23.68 6.59 0.05
N LEU A 12 23.26 7.22 -1.05
CA LEU A 12 22.25 8.29 -1.05
C LEU A 12 20.87 7.77 -0.62
N GLY A 13 20.44 6.61 -1.12
CA GLY A 13 19.18 6.00 -0.72
C GLY A 13 19.16 5.57 0.75
N ALA A 14 20.27 5.00 1.23
CA ALA A 14 20.42 4.66 2.65
C ALA A 14 20.52 5.91 3.53
N LEU A 15 21.23 6.95 3.09
CA LEU A 15 21.31 8.25 3.78
C LEU A 15 19.92 8.88 3.88
N PHE A 16 19.13 8.83 2.81
CA PHE A 16 17.78 9.39 2.78
C PHE A 16 16.82 8.61 3.69
N LEU A 17 16.79 7.27 3.61
CA LEU A 17 16.03 6.43 4.54
C LEU A 17 16.43 6.69 6.00
N THR A 18 17.72 6.91 6.25
CA THR A 18 18.24 7.26 7.58
C THR A 18 17.76 8.65 8.02
N LEU A 19 17.77 9.65 7.12
CA LEU A 19 17.28 11.01 7.38
C LEU A 19 15.76 11.04 7.59
N PHE A 20 14.99 10.26 6.83
CA PHE A 20 13.55 10.10 7.03
C PHE A 20 13.23 9.39 8.34
N ALA A 21 14.00 8.37 8.71
CA ALA A 21 13.80 7.60 9.94
C ALA A 21 14.30 8.32 11.21
N LEU A 22 15.23 9.26 11.08
CA LEU A 22 15.86 9.99 12.17
C LEU A 22 14.87 10.74 13.08
N PRO A 23 13.90 11.53 12.56
CA PRO A 23 12.87 12.16 13.38
C PRO A 23 12.05 11.15 14.18
N PHE A 24 11.71 9.99 13.59
CA PHE A 24 10.96 8.94 14.29
C PHE A 24 11.80 8.30 15.39
N ALA A 25 13.07 7.97 15.11
CA ALA A 25 13.98 7.42 16.12
C ALA A 25 14.24 8.43 17.25
N ALA A 26 14.50 9.70 16.92
CA ALA A 26 14.72 10.77 17.89
C ALA A 26 13.49 11.00 18.77
N PHE A 27 12.29 11.05 18.18
CA PHE A 27 11.05 11.16 18.93
C PHE A 27 10.80 9.93 19.82
N GLY A 28 11.05 8.72 19.29
CA GLY A 28 10.97 7.48 20.05
C GLY A 28 11.93 7.44 21.24
N VAL A 29 13.18 7.89 21.06
CA VAL A 29 14.19 7.99 22.13
C VAL A 29 13.79 9.04 23.16
N TRP A 30 13.32 10.21 22.73
CA TRP A 30 12.82 11.24 23.64
C TRP A 30 11.61 10.74 24.46
N MET A 31 10.67 10.04 23.82
CA MET A 31 9.54 9.42 24.52
C MET A 31 10.00 8.33 25.49
N ALA A 32 11.00 7.52 25.12
CA ALA A 32 11.57 6.50 25.99
C ALA A 32 12.25 7.14 27.21
N TRP A 33 13.01 8.22 27.01
CA TRP A 33 13.63 9.00 28.08
C TRP A 33 12.58 9.66 28.98
N SER A 34 11.51 10.23 28.41
CA SER A 34 10.39 10.81 29.16
C SER A 34 9.70 9.74 30.03
N LEU A 35 9.41 8.56 29.46
CA LEU A 35 8.78 7.46 30.20
C LEU A 35 9.71 6.91 31.28
N THR A 36 10.98 6.68 30.97
CA THR A 36 11.96 6.14 31.93
C THR A 36 12.29 7.12 33.05
N SER A 37 12.42 8.42 32.76
CA SER A 37 12.61 9.45 33.79
C SER A 37 11.41 9.54 34.73
N MET A 38 10.18 9.45 34.21
CA MET A 38 8.96 9.39 35.02
C MET A 38 8.93 8.15 35.93
N LEU A 39 9.23 6.97 35.37
CA LEU A 39 9.27 5.71 36.13
C LEU A 39 10.38 5.69 37.17
N TRP A 40 11.55 6.22 36.83
CA TRP A 40 12.68 6.36 37.74
C TRP A 40 12.33 7.28 38.90
N LEU A 41 11.74 8.44 38.63
CA LEU A 41 11.35 9.38 39.68
C LEU A 41 10.22 8.81 40.55
N ALA A 42 9.28 8.07 39.97
CA ALA A 42 8.25 7.36 40.72
C ALA A 42 8.86 6.32 41.68
N TRP A 43 9.88 5.60 41.21
CA TRP A 43 10.61 4.63 42.01
C TRP A 43 11.47 5.30 43.10
N ALA A 44 12.23 6.34 42.77
CA ALA A 44 13.07 7.07 43.72
C ALA A 44 12.22 7.73 44.83
N SER A 45 11.14 8.41 44.44
CA SER A 45 10.21 9.08 45.36
C SER A 45 9.38 8.13 46.23
N SER A 46 9.46 6.82 46.00
CA SER A 46 8.87 5.83 46.91
C SER A 46 9.52 5.88 48.30
N SER A 47 10.81 6.24 48.36
CA SER A 47 11.64 6.33 49.58
C SER A 47 11.72 7.73 50.20
N TRP A 48 11.11 8.73 49.56
CA TRP A 48 11.15 10.13 50.03
C TRP A 48 10.26 10.35 51.24
N GLU A 49 10.69 11.27 52.12
CA GLU A 49 10.00 11.57 53.37
C GLU A 49 8.88 12.61 53.17
N ALA A 50 7.75 12.40 53.84
CA ALA A 50 6.61 13.31 53.77
C ALA A 50 6.72 14.43 54.82
N VAL A 51 6.77 15.67 54.36
CA VAL A 51 6.96 16.88 55.17
C VAL A 51 5.81 17.86 54.90
N PRO A 52 5.32 18.64 55.89
CA PRO A 52 4.33 19.67 55.63
C PRO A 52 4.91 20.82 54.79
N ALA A 53 4.25 21.15 53.67
CA ALA A 53 4.53 22.29 52.81
C ALA A 53 3.36 23.27 52.77
N THR A 54 3.66 24.54 52.59
CA THR A 54 2.69 25.61 52.37
C THR A 54 2.72 26.02 50.91
N ILE A 55 1.58 25.95 50.23
CA ILE A 55 1.44 26.40 48.84
C ILE A 55 1.41 27.92 48.83
N THR A 56 2.26 28.55 48.01
CA THR A 56 2.31 30.01 47.82
C THR A 56 1.49 30.46 46.62
N HIS A 57 1.49 29.67 45.55
CA HIS A 57 0.77 29.94 44.30
C HIS A 57 0.23 28.67 43.66
N VAL A 58 -0.94 28.74 43.02
CA VAL A 58 -1.49 27.61 42.24
C VAL A 58 -2.33 28.11 41.06
N GLU A 59 -2.02 27.60 39.87
CA GLU A 59 -2.67 27.95 38.62
C GLU A 59 -2.98 26.68 37.79
N LEU A 60 -4.04 26.76 36.97
CA LEU A 60 -4.35 25.74 35.97
C LEU A 60 -4.22 26.35 34.57
N GLU A 61 -3.08 26.08 33.94
CA GLU A 61 -2.82 26.46 32.56
C GLU A 61 -3.64 25.60 31.61
N LYS A 62 -4.24 26.22 30.59
CA LYS A 62 -4.97 25.55 29.51
C LYS A 62 -4.46 26.05 28.18
N SER A 63 -4.08 25.13 27.29
CA SER A 63 -3.63 25.47 25.93
C SER A 63 -4.54 24.87 24.86
N GLY A 64 -4.99 25.70 23.91
CA GLY A 64 -5.84 25.33 22.78
C GLY A 64 -7.32 25.05 23.12
N ASP A 65 -8.18 25.03 22.09
CA ASP A 65 -9.63 24.81 22.21
C ASP A 65 -9.96 23.34 22.62
N GLU A 66 -9.10 22.39 22.26
CA GLU A 66 -9.17 20.98 22.71
C GLU A 66 -8.54 20.75 24.10
N GLY A 67 -7.82 21.75 24.63
CA GLY A 67 -7.47 21.96 26.04
C GLY A 67 -6.52 20.93 26.66
N SER A 68 -5.23 20.99 26.34
CA SER A 68 -4.19 20.41 27.21
C SER A 68 -4.15 21.20 28.52
N GLN A 69 -4.08 20.50 29.64
CA GLN A 69 -4.13 21.11 30.96
C GLN A 69 -2.83 20.83 31.71
N LYS A 70 -2.36 21.82 32.45
CA LYS A 70 -1.22 21.67 33.36
C LYS A 70 -1.52 22.43 34.64
N VAL A 71 -1.33 21.77 35.78
CA VAL A 71 -1.41 22.46 37.07
C VAL A 71 -0.01 22.91 37.44
N LEU A 72 0.13 24.18 37.76
CA LEU A 72 1.34 24.82 38.24
C LEU A 72 1.12 25.14 39.71
N ALA A 73 2.07 24.79 40.57
CA ALA A 73 1.99 25.13 41.99
C ALA A 73 3.39 25.43 42.53
N GLU A 74 3.51 26.54 43.24
CA GLU A 74 4.71 26.92 43.98
C GLU A 74 4.47 26.69 45.47
N TYR A 75 5.47 26.17 46.18
CA TYR A 75 5.34 25.83 47.59
C TYR A 75 6.66 25.96 48.33
N GLN A 76 6.55 26.21 49.63
CA GLN A 76 7.65 26.30 50.58
C GLN A 76 7.55 25.19 51.62
N TYR A 77 8.68 24.60 51.99
CA TYR A 77 8.76 23.56 53.02
C TYR A 77 10.02 23.73 53.87
N ARG A 78 10.04 23.09 55.04
CA ARG A 78 11.21 23.07 55.92
C ARG A 78 11.69 21.64 56.11
N TYR A 79 12.96 21.41 55.80
CA TYR A 79 13.62 20.12 56.01
C TYR A 79 14.91 20.33 56.81
N ALA A 80 15.10 19.53 57.87
CA ALA A 80 16.26 19.65 58.78
C ALA A 80 16.55 21.09 59.28
N GLY A 81 15.52 21.90 59.49
CA GLY A 81 15.63 23.28 59.98
C GLY A 81 15.95 24.34 58.91
N GLN A 82 16.17 23.95 57.66
CA GLN A 82 16.34 24.86 56.52
C GLN A 82 15.04 25.00 55.72
N ALA A 83 14.79 26.20 55.17
CA ALA A 83 13.64 26.47 54.33
C ALA A 83 14.01 26.30 52.84
N TYR A 84 13.14 25.65 52.07
CA TYR A 84 13.30 25.39 50.65
C TYR A 84 12.03 25.80 49.89
N GLU A 85 12.20 26.11 48.61
CA GLU A 85 11.11 26.43 47.68
C GLU A 85 11.16 25.47 46.49
N SER A 86 9.99 25.09 45.96
CA SER A 86 9.90 24.28 44.75
C SER A 86 8.59 24.54 44.00
N ASP A 87 8.62 24.24 42.70
CA ASP A 87 7.49 24.35 41.77
C ASP A 87 7.07 22.97 41.20
N ARG A 88 7.74 21.90 41.63
CA ARG A 88 7.56 20.58 41.05
C ARG A 88 6.33 19.89 41.64
N VAL A 89 5.26 19.94 40.85
CA VAL A 89 3.97 19.34 41.17
C VAL A 89 3.98 17.82 41.19
N GLY A 90 4.56 17.17 40.18
CA GLY A 90 4.43 15.72 40.02
C GLY A 90 5.51 15.10 39.14
N LEU A 91 5.30 13.84 38.79
CA LEU A 91 6.31 13.00 38.12
C LEU A 91 6.64 13.42 36.67
N SER A 92 5.77 14.21 36.04
CA SER A 92 5.96 14.72 34.66
C SER A 92 5.66 16.21 34.58
N PRO A 93 6.53 17.01 33.94
CA PRO A 93 6.29 18.45 33.74
C PRO A 93 5.38 18.75 32.53
N MET A 94 4.92 17.72 31.82
CA MET A 94 4.21 17.86 30.55
C MET A 94 2.72 18.18 30.76
N ALA A 95 2.19 19.12 29.97
CA ALA A 95 0.75 19.36 29.90
C ALA A 95 0.06 18.20 29.18
N ASP A 96 -1.12 17.80 29.64
CA ASP A 96 -1.89 16.74 28.98
C ASP A 96 -3.40 16.93 29.07
N ASN A 97 -4.12 16.28 28.16
CA ASN A 97 -5.60 16.18 28.18
C ASN A 97 -6.06 14.73 28.36
N ILE A 98 -5.19 13.87 28.90
CA ILE A 98 -5.39 12.41 28.93
C ILE A 98 -6.46 12.02 29.98
N SER A 99 -6.60 12.82 31.05
CA SER A 99 -7.57 12.57 32.13
C SER A 99 -7.94 13.84 32.89
N SER A 100 -8.90 13.77 33.81
CA SER A 100 -9.26 14.87 34.72
C SER A 100 -8.25 15.12 35.86
N HIS A 101 -7.07 14.46 35.85
CA HIS A 101 -6.06 14.52 36.92
C HIS A 101 -5.60 15.94 37.26
N HIS A 102 -5.18 16.74 36.28
CA HIS A 102 -4.71 18.11 36.51
C HIS A 102 -5.78 18.99 37.16
N ARG A 103 -7.05 18.80 36.77
CA ARG A 103 -8.18 19.52 37.37
C ARG A 103 -8.43 19.09 38.82
N LYS A 104 -8.40 17.77 39.10
CA LYS A 104 -8.56 17.24 40.47
C LYS A 104 -7.44 17.74 41.40
N LEU A 105 -6.20 17.77 40.92
CA LEU A 105 -5.07 18.32 41.68
C LEU A 105 -5.23 19.83 41.91
N TYR A 106 -5.58 20.58 40.88
CA TYR A 106 -5.86 22.02 41.00
C TYR A 106 -6.94 22.31 42.03
N ASP A 107 -8.08 21.61 41.98
CA ASP A 107 -9.18 21.82 42.92
C ASP A 107 -8.75 21.49 44.37
N LYS A 108 -8.00 20.40 44.56
CA LYS A 108 -7.45 19.99 45.86
C LYS A 108 -6.50 21.04 46.44
N TRP A 109 -5.54 21.51 45.65
CA TRP A 109 -4.49 22.43 46.12
C TRP A 109 -4.95 23.87 46.20
N ARG A 110 -5.86 24.31 45.32
CA ARG A 110 -6.53 25.61 45.45
C ARG A 110 -7.34 25.69 46.74
N ALA A 111 -8.01 24.61 47.14
CA ALA A 111 -8.73 24.55 48.41
C ALA A 111 -7.76 24.64 49.61
N ALA A 112 -6.62 23.95 49.56
CA ALA A 112 -5.60 24.03 50.61
C ALA A 112 -4.95 25.42 50.71
N TRP A 113 -4.59 26.01 49.56
CA TRP A 113 -4.03 27.37 49.46
C TRP A 113 -4.97 28.43 50.03
N LYS A 114 -6.26 28.40 49.66
CA LYS A 114 -7.26 29.33 50.21
C LYS A 114 -7.53 29.17 51.70
N ALA A 115 -7.32 27.96 52.23
CA ALA A 115 -7.54 27.66 53.64
C ALA A 115 -6.27 27.82 54.48
N GLU A 116 -5.16 28.26 53.88
CA GLU A 116 -3.83 28.37 54.50
C GLU A 116 -3.40 27.07 55.20
N LYS A 117 -3.82 25.92 54.63
CA LYS A 117 -3.51 24.60 55.17
C LYS A 117 -2.24 24.06 54.55
N THR A 118 -1.43 23.38 55.36
CA THR A 118 -0.27 22.64 54.87
C THR A 118 -0.71 21.38 54.12
N VAL A 119 0.04 21.03 53.08
CA VAL A 119 -0.10 19.81 52.29
C VAL A 119 1.15 18.96 52.41
N PRO A 120 1.07 17.62 52.33
CA PRO A 120 2.27 16.79 52.32
C PRO A 120 3.06 17.02 51.02
N CYS A 121 4.34 17.39 51.15
CA CYS A 121 5.34 17.30 50.08
C CYS A 121 6.30 16.15 50.39
N TYR A 122 6.76 15.46 49.36
CA TYR A 122 7.75 14.40 49.48
C TYR A 122 9.13 14.97 49.13
N VAL A 123 10.09 14.87 50.05
CA VAL A 123 11.44 15.45 49.91
C VAL A 123 12.48 14.33 49.86
N ASP A 124 13.48 14.45 48.99
CA ASP A 124 14.59 13.51 48.94
C ASP A 124 15.53 13.72 50.15
N PRO A 125 15.70 12.72 51.05
CA PRO A 125 16.59 12.87 52.20
C PRO A 125 18.06 13.08 51.83
N ARG A 126 18.47 12.65 50.62
CA ARG A 126 19.85 12.76 50.11
C ARG A 126 20.10 14.08 49.40
N ASP A 127 19.06 14.70 48.86
CA ASP A 127 19.10 16.00 48.19
C ASP A 127 17.82 16.80 48.49
N PRO A 128 17.79 17.54 49.61
CA PRO A 128 16.60 18.26 50.05
C PRO A 128 16.11 19.37 49.11
N THR A 129 16.84 19.66 48.01
CA THR A 129 16.37 20.60 46.98
C THR A 129 15.31 19.96 46.06
N GLN A 130 15.25 18.64 46.00
CA GLN A 130 14.28 17.90 45.20
C GLN A 130 13.06 17.53 46.04
N SER A 131 11.90 17.97 45.56
CA SER A 131 10.61 17.67 46.19
C SER A 131 9.49 17.47 45.18
N LEU A 132 8.41 16.82 45.62
CA LEU A 132 7.22 16.49 44.83
C LEU A 132 5.96 16.66 45.67
N LEU A 133 4.91 17.31 45.12
CA LEU A 133 3.58 17.33 45.76
C LEU A 133 2.76 16.06 45.49
N ASP A 134 2.88 15.50 44.29
CA ASP A 134 2.18 14.29 43.86
C ASP A 134 3.16 13.25 43.28
N ARG A 135 3.37 12.15 44.00
CA ARG A 135 4.19 11.01 43.56
C ARG A 135 3.41 9.89 42.89
N GLN A 136 2.11 10.09 42.61
CA GLN A 136 1.27 9.03 42.04
C GLN A 136 1.62 8.75 40.58
N LEU A 137 1.99 7.50 40.29
CA LEU A 137 2.20 7.04 38.92
C LEU A 137 0.86 6.87 38.20
N ARG A 138 0.64 7.69 37.18
CA ARG A 138 -0.55 7.61 36.33
C ARG A 138 -0.39 6.50 35.30
N MET A 139 -0.92 5.30 35.61
CA MET A 139 -0.86 4.14 34.70
C MET A 139 -1.44 4.43 33.31
N VAL A 140 -2.48 5.26 33.24
CA VAL A 140 -3.05 5.76 31.98
C VAL A 140 -2.00 6.52 31.14
N THR A 141 -1.15 7.34 31.77
CA THR A 141 -0.07 8.05 31.08
C THR A 141 1.01 7.07 30.59
N VAL A 142 1.35 6.05 31.38
CA VAL A 142 2.30 4.99 30.98
C VAL A 142 1.78 4.24 29.75
N VAL A 143 0.53 3.77 29.80
CA VAL A 143 -0.11 3.06 28.68
C VAL A 143 -0.19 3.93 27.43
N PHE A 144 -0.43 5.23 27.58
CA PHE A 144 -0.42 6.18 26.45
C PHE A 144 0.97 6.32 25.81
N HIS A 145 2.06 6.33 26.59
CA HIS A 145 3.42 6.50 26.05
C HIS A 145 3.95 5.22 25.38
N LEU A 146 3.52 4.04 25.83
CA LEU A 146 4.05 2.74 25.37
C LEU A 146 4.04 2.55 23.84
N PRO A 147 2.95 2.82 23.10
CA PRO A 147 2.94 2.72 21.64
C PRO A 147 3.95 3.63 20.97
N PHE A 148 4.08 4.87 21.44
CA PHE A 148 5.05 5.83 20.87
C PHE A 148 6.47 5.33 21.09
N VAL A 149 6.78 4.85 22.30
CA VAL A 149 8.11 4.27 22.60
C VAL A 149 8.37 3.03 21.73
N LEU A 150 7.45 2.06 21.71
CA LEU A 150 7.72 0.79 21.03
C LEU A 150 7.76 0.95 19.51
N CYS A 151 6.78 1.64 18.94
CA CYS A 151 6.62 1.69 17.49
C CYS A 151 7.53 2.70 16.80
N PHE A 152 7.74 3.89 17.38
CA PHE A 152 8.63 4.87 16.75
C PHE A 152 10.08 4.43 16.83
N ASN A 153 10.50 3.77 17.92
CA ASN A 153 11.82 3.16 17.98
C ASN A 153 11.93 1.96 17.04
N ALA A 154 10.93 1.06 16.97
CA ALA A 154 10.96 -0.08 16.05
C ALA A 154 11.03 0.34 14.58
N ILE A 155 10.24 1.34 14.17
CA ILE A 155 10.26 1.89 12.82
C ILE A 155 11.55 2.67 12.57
N GLY A 156 11.90 3.60 13.45
CA GLY A 156 13.08 4.45 13.32
C GLY A 156 14.36 3.63 13.24
N PHE A 157 14.65 2.81 14.25
CA PHE A 157 15.84 1.95 14.25
C PHE A 157 15.76 0.82 13.22
N GLY A 158 14.57 0.29 12.93
CA GLY A 158 14.37 -0.74 11.90
C GLY A 158 14.73 -0.24 10.50
N LEU A 159 14.29 0.97 10.15
CA LEU A 159 14.64 1.60 8.87
C LEU A 159 16.14 1.94 8.80
N ILE A 160 16.73 2.46 9.87
CA ILE A 160 18.16 2.79 9.93
C ILE A 160 19.01 1.52 9.81
N THR A 161 18.73 0.49 10.59
CA THR A 161 19.48 -0.79 10.54
C THR A 161 19.31 -1.48 9.19
N GLY A 162 18.12 -1.44 8.59
CA GLY A 162 17.87 -1.93 7.23
C GLY A 162 18.69 -1.16 6.18
N ALA A 163 18.75 0.17 6.28
CA ALA A 163 19.56 1.02 5.40
C ALA A 163 21.08 0.74 5.55
N VAL A 164 21.57 0.57 6.78
CA VAL A 164 22.97 0.21 7.03
C VAL A 164 23.30 -1.18 6.50
N TYR A 165 22.40 -2.15 6.71
CA TYR A 165 22.57 -3.52 6.23
C TYR A 165 22.64 -3.61 4.69
N THR A 166 21.82 -2.85 3.97
CA THR A 166 21.86 -2.84 2.50
C THR A 166 23.16 -2.24 1.96
N VAL A 167 23.68 -1.19 2.60
CA VAL A 167 25.00 -0.61 2.28
C VAL A 167 26.13 -1.60 2.60
N TRP A 168 26.08 -2.25 3.76
CA TRP A 168 27.09 -3.23 4.15
C TRP A 168 27.13 -4.45 3.21
N LYS A 169 25.95 -4.96 2.80
CA LYS A 169 25.86 -6.05 1.84
C LYS A 169 26.37 -5.65 0.45
N SER A 170 26.12 -4.41 0.02
CA SER A 170 26.58 -3.91 -1.28
C SER A 170 28.09 -3.64 -1.31
N THR A 171 28.71 -3.29 -0.18
CA THR A 171 30.16 -3.14 -0.06
C THR A 171 30.87 -4.49 0.04
N ALA A 172 30.33 -5.46 0.79
CA ALA A 172 30.88 -6.82 0.87
C ALA A 172 30.91 -7.55 -0.49
N LYS A 173 29.89 -7.34 -1.33
CA LYS A 173 29.84 -7.92 -2.69
C LYS A 173 30.83 -7.26 -3.67
N ALA A 174 31.33 -6.07 -3.36
CA ALA A 174 32.27 -5.32 -4.20
C ALA A 174 33.75 -5.68 -3.97
N SER A 175 34.05 -6.58 -3.03
CA SER A 175 35.41 -6.98 -2.64
C SER A 175 35.82 -8.38 -3.12
N GLY A 176 35.04 -9.03 -4.00
CA GLY A 176 35.44 -10.29 -4.65
C GLY A 176 36.52 -10.05 -5.73
N PRO A 177 37.43 -11.01 -5.97
CA PRO A 177 38.63 -10.80 -6.79
C PRO A 177 38.27 -10.43 -8.24
N THR A 178 38.79 -9.29 -8.67
CA THR A 178 38.75 -8.76 -10.04
C THR A 178 39.56 -9.64 -10.98
N GLY A 179 38.89 -10.40 -11.84
CA GLY A 179 39.44 -10.91 -13.09
C GLY A 179 39.04 -9.97 -14.22
N GLU A 180 40.02 -9.27 -14.79
CA GLU A 180 39.94 -8.71 -16.14
C GLU A 180 39.93 -9.87 -17.15
N ASP A 181 39.32 -9.63 -18.31
CA ASP A 181 39.16 -10.54 -19.46
C ASP A 181 37.93 -11.47 -19.45
N ALA A 182 36.75 -10.90 -19.80
CA ALA A 182 35.70 -11.63 -20.51
C ALA A 182 34.88 -10.69 -21.39
N ASP A 183 34.77 -11.07 -22.65
CA ASP A 183 34.11 -10.42 -23.79
C ASP A 183 32.64 -10.07 -23.53
N GLY A 184 32.15 -9.07 -24.26
CA GLY A 184 30.82 -8.50 -24.11
C GLY A 184 29.70 -9.47 -24.42
N SER A 185 28.59 -9.31 -23.69
CA SER A 185 27.24 -9.89 -23.88
C SER A 185 26.83 -11.11 -23.04
N GLU A 186 27.73 -11.80 -22.31
CA GLU A 186 27.30 -12.90 -21.41
C GLU A 186 27.58 -12.66 -19.91
N ALA A 187 28.42 -11.67 -19.57
CA ALA A 187 28.91 -11.50 -18.20
C ALA A 187 28.02 -10.69 -17.23
N SER A 188 26.83 -10.20 -17.62
CA SER A 188 25.98 -9.38 -16.71
C SER A 188 24.92 -10.16 -15.92
N LEU A 189 24.69 -11.44 -16.23
CA LEU A 189 23.61 -12.23 -15.62
C LEU A 189 23.93 -12.81 -14.22
N SER A 190 25.19 -12.76 -13.79
CA SER A 190 25.67 -13.39 -12.54
C SER A 190 25.56 -12.50 -11.29
N ALA A 191 25.10 -11.25 -11.41
CA ALA A 191 25.24 -10.26 -10.33
C ALA A 191 23.99 -10.02 -9.46
N GLY A 192 22.84 -10.64 -9.74
CA GLY A 192 21.69 -10.70 -8.83
C GLY A 192 21.68 -12.02 -8.06
N GLU A 193 21.32 -12.02 -6.77
CA GLU A 193 21.24 -13.23 -5.92
C GLU A 193 20.65 -14.45 -6.66
N ASP A 194 21.43 -15.54 -6.73
CA ASP A 194 21.03 -16.93 -7.02
C ASP A 194 20.23 -17.25 -8.31
N TRP A 195 20.47 -16.57 -9.44
CA TRP A 195 19.86 -17.02 -10.72
C TRP A 195 20.56 -18.23 -11.37
N GLY A 196 21.75 -18.60 -10.90
CA GLY A 196 22.63 -19.60 -11.53
C GLY A 196 22.02 -21.00 -11.67
N ASP A 197 21.10 -21.37 -10.77
CA ASP A 197 20.46 -22.68 -10.79
C ASP A 197 19.07 -22.67 -11.46
N GLY A 198 18.55 -21.50 -11.87
CA GLY A 198 17.22 -21.35 -12.46
C GLY A 198 16.05 -21.62 -11.50
N VAL A 199 16.31 -21.67 -10.19
CA VAL A 199 15.38 -22.00 -9.12
C VAL A 199 15.01 -20.75 -8.31
N ILE A 200 13.76 -20.29 -8.40
CA ILE A 200 13.31 -19.04 -7.75
C ILE A 200 12.24 -19.37 -6.71
N ARG A 201 12.38 -18.79 -5.51
CA ARG A 201 11.45 -19.02 -4.38
C ARG A 201 10.43 -17.88 -4.23
N SER A 202 9.25 -18.22 -3.73
CA SER A 202 8.18 -17.24 -3.50
C SER A 202 8.54 -16.22 -2.40
N SER A 203 8.18 -14.95 -2.61
CA SER A 203 8.52 -13.84 -1.70
C SER A 203 7.70 -13.84 -0.40
N ARG A 204 8.38 -13.69 0.75
CA ARG A 204 7.75 -13.57 2.09
C ARG A 204 7.56 -12.13 2.55
N LYS A 205 8.02 -11.15 1.77
CA LYS A 205 8.09 -9.73 2.18
C LYS A 205 6.71 -9.14 2.50
N ALA A 206 5.68 -9.54 1.75
CA ALA A 206 4.31 -9.03 1.93
C ALA A 206 3.71 -9.38 3.30
N PHE A 207 3.97 -10.59 3.82
CA PHE A 207 3.49 -10.98 5.15
C PHE A 207 4.13 -10.12 6.25
N PHE A 208 5.45 -10.00 6.27
CA PHE A 208 6.15 -9.22 7.29
C PHE A 208 5.78 -7.73 7.23
N PHE A 209 5.60 -7.18 6.03
CA PHE A 209 5.10 -5.83 5.85
C PHE A 209 3.69 -5.67 6.41
N ALA A 210 2.76 -6.55 6.03
CA ALA A 210 1.37 -6.51 6.51
C ALA A 210 1.29 -6.65 8.03
N ALA A 211 2.05 -7.59 8.62
CA ALA A 211 2.09 -7.82 10.06
C ALA A 211 2.67 -6.61 10.82
N GLY A 212 3.78 -6.04 10.34
CA GLY A 212 4.38 -4.84 10.93
C GLY A 212 3.47 -3.63 10.85
N PHE A 213 2.85 -3.40 9.69
CA PHE A 213 1.92 -2.29 9.48
C PHE A 213 0.66 -2.44 10.34
N ALA A 214 0.10 -3.66 10.43
CA ALA A 214 -1.05 -3.93 11.29
C ALA A 214 -0.72 -3.70 12.77
N ALA A 215 0.45 -4.15 13.23
CA ALA A 215 0.89 -3.93 14.61
C ALA A 215 1.05 -2.44 14.92
N PHE A 216 1.72 -1.69 14.04
CA PHE A 216 1.86 -0.24 14.14
C PHE A 216 0.50 0.46 14.23
N TRP A 217 -0.39 0.21 13.27
CA TRP A 217 -1.70 0.85 13.23
C TRP A 217 -2.53 0.58 14.49
N ASN A 218 -2.61 -0.69 14.92
CA ASN A 218 -3.36 -1.06 16.12
C ASN A 218 -2.77 -0.46 17.39
N SER A 219 -1.43 -0.38 17.50
CA SER A 219 -0.78 0.21 18.66
C SER A 219 -1.16 1.69 18.87
N LEU A 220 -1.41 2.42 17.80
CA LEU A 220 -1.80 3.83 17.86
C LEU A 220 -3.31 3.99 18.09
N CYS A 221 -4.12 3.24 17.34
CA CYS A 221 -5.56 3.42 17.32
C CYS A 221 -6.27 2.91 18.58
N TRP A 222 -5.84 1.78 19.15
CA TRP A 222 -6.52 1.19 20.32
C TRP A 222 -6.40 2.04 21.59
N PRO A 223 -5.20 2.51 22.00
CA PRO A 223 -5.07 3.39 23.17
C PRO A 223 -5.83 4.70 22.99
N MET A 224 -5.79 5.29 21.79
CA MET A 224 -6.56 6.50 21.50
C MET A 224 -8.06 6.26 21.64
N ALA A 225 -8.57 5.16 21.10
CA ALA A 225 -9.98 4.79 21.24
C ALA A 225 -10.35 4.54 22.71
N VAL A 226 -9.51 3.86 23.49
CA VAL A 226 -9.74 3.62 24.92
C VAL A 226 -9.77 4.94 25.70
N LEU A 227 -8.82 5.85 25.47
CA LEU A 227 -8.79 7.16 26.11
C LEU A 227 -10.00 8.02 25.73
N PHE A 228 -10.37 8.00 24.45
CA PHE A 228 -11.56 8.67 23.95
C PHE A 228 -12.83 8.14 24.64
N LEU A 229 -12.98 6.82 24.77
CA LEU A 229 -14.13 6.21 25.44
C LEU A 229 -14.11 6.41 26.97
N SER A 230 -12.92 6.50 27.57
CA SER A 230 -12.75 6.68 29.03
C SER A 230 -12.89 8.14 29.47
N SER A 231 -12.90 9.09 28.53
CA SER A 231 -13.03 10.51 28.84
C SER A 231 -14.46 10.85 29.26
N GLU A 232 -14.60 11.41 30.47
CA GLU A 232 -15.85 11.86 31.10
C GLU A 232 -16.55 13.02 30.36
N LYS A 233 -15.90 13.63 29.36
CA LYS A 233 -16.51 14.70 28.56
C LYS A 233 -17.63 14.12 27.69
N ALA A 234 -18.80 14.75 27.71
CA ALA A 234 -19.88 14.47 26.76
C ALA A 234 -19.40 14.78 25.35
N LYS A 235 -19.57 13.82 24.43
CA LYS A 235 -19.14 13.92 23.03
C LYS A 235 -20.35 13.75 22.13
N PRO A 236 -20.44 14.48 21.01
CA PRO A 236 -21.48 14.24 20.02
C PRO A 236 -21.46 12.79 19.53
N TRP A 237 -22.64 12.21 19.31
CA TRP A 237 -22.76 10.80 18.91
C TRP A 237 -22.02 10.47 17.60
N TRP A 238 -21.88 11.44 16.69
CA TRP A 238 -21.22 11.26 15.39
C TRP A 238 -19.70 11.09 15.48
N VAL A 239 -19.08 11.47 16.60
CA VAL A 239 -17.62 11.31 16.80
C VAL A 239 -17.25 9.85 17.09
N TYR A 240 -18.13 9.10 17.76
CA TYR A 240 -17.91 7.70 18.10
C TYR A 240 -17.63 6.80 16.89
N PRO A 241 -18.46 6.78 15.82
CA PRO A 241 -18.19 5.94 14.65
C PRO A 241 -16.90 6.34 13.93
N ILE A 242 -16.50 7.62 13.96
CA ILE A 242 -15.24 8.09 13.38
C ILE A 242 -14.05 7.50 14.15
N VAL A 243 -14.02 7.70 15.47
CA VAL A 243 -12.90 7.24 16.31
C VAL A 243 -12.84 5.71 16.34
N LEU A 244 -13.98 5.02 16.43
CA LEU A 244 -14.04 3.55 16.42
C LEU A 244 -13.78 2.94 15.05
N GLY A 245 -13.93 3.71 13.96
CA GLY A 245 -13.57 3.28 12.61
C GLY A 245 -12.07 2.95 12.48
N PHE A 246 -11.20 3.69 13.17
CA PHE A 246 -9.75 3.48 13.12
C PHE A 246 -9.32 2.10 13.69
N PRO A 247 -9.76 1.68 14.90
CA PRO A 247 -9.57 0.31 15.38
C PRO A 247 -10.17 -0.76 14.47
N VAL A 248 -11.35 -0.53 13.86
CA VAL A 248 -11.96 -1.48 12.91
C VAL A 248 -11.06 -1.71 11.69
N ILE A 249 -10.46 -0.64 11.14
CA ILE A 249 -9.43 -0.75 10.09
C ILE A 249 -8.24 -1.55 10.61
N GLY A 250 -7.80 -1.29 11.84
CA GLY A 250 -6.73 -2.06 12.49
C GLY A 250 -7.02 -3.56 12.56
N VAL A 251 -8.24 -3.95 12.91
CA VAL A 251 -8.67 -5.36 12.92
C VAL A 251 -8.67 -5.93 11.51
N ALA A 252 -9.15 -5.18 10.51
CA ALA A 252 -9.11 -5.63 9.11
C ALA A 252 -7.68 -5.86 8.61
N LEU A 253 -6.74 -4.97 8.95
CA LEU A 253 -5.31 -5.13 8.66
C LEU A 253 -4.70 -6.35 9.36
N ALA A 254 -5.07 -6.59 10.63
CA ALA A 254 -4.62 -7.76 11.37
C ALA A 254 -5.15 -9.06 10.75
N VAL A 255 -6.44 -9.10 10.38
CA VAL A 255 -7.04 -10.23 9.65
C VAL A 255 -6.34 -10.47 8.32
N TRP A 256 -5.97 -9.41 7.59
CA TRP A 256 -5.21 -9.53 6.36
C TRP A 256 -3.82 -10.14 6.59
N ALA A 257 -3.07 -9.66 7.59
CA ALA A 257 -1.78 -10.22 7.96
C ALA A 257 -1.88 -11.70 8.38
N VAL A 258 -2.88 -12.05 9.19
CA VAL A 258 -3.16 -13.44 9.59
C VAL A 258 -3.49 -14.30 8.37
N ARG A 259 -4.30 -13.82 7.43
CA ARG A 259 -4.59 -14.53 6.18
C ARG A 259 -3.34 -14.80 5.36
N LEU A 260 -2.42 -13.84 5.24
CA LEU A 260 -1.14 -14.04 4.57
C LEU A 260 -0.28 -15.10 5.28
N GLY A 261 -0.25 -15.08 6.62
CA GLY A 261 0.46 -16.09 7.41
C GLY A 261 -0.15 -17.49 7.29
N LEU A 262 -1.47 -17.61 7.29
CA LEU A 262 -2.18 -18.86 7.07
C LEU A 262 -2.02 -19.38 5.63
N ALA A 263 -2.01 -18.49 4.63
CA ALA A 263 -1.71 -18.84 3.24
C ALA A 263 -0.32 -19.47 3.15
N TRP A 264 0.68 -18.85 3.77
CA TRP A 264 2.04 -19.38 3.82
C TRP A 264 2.10 -20.71 4.56
N ARG A 265 1.41 -20.87 5.68
CA ARG A 265 1.36 -22.15 6.40
C ARG A 265 0.68 -23.27 5.59
N LYS A 266 -0.35 -22.95 4.80
CA LYS A 266 -1.10 -23.91 3.97
C LYS A 266 -0.30 -24.34 2.75
N TYR A 267 0.36 -23.40 2.07
CA TYR A 267 1.01 -23.64 0.78
C TYR A 267 2.53 -23.80 0.86
N GLY A 268 3.15 -23.42 1.97
CA GLY A 268 4.60 -23.50 2.13
C GLY A 268 5.35 -22.67 1.08
N GLU A 269 6.55 -23.12 0.74
CA GLU A 269 7.32 -22.54 -0.35
C GLU A 269 6.97 -23.21 -1.68
N SER A 270 6.75 -22.36 -2.68
CA SER A 270 6.65 -22.74 -4.09
C SER A 270 7.92 -22.35 -4.81
N THR A 271 8.27 -23.13 -5.84
CA THR A 271 9.56 -23.01 -6.51
C THR A 271 9.36 -22.97 -8.02
N LEU A 272 9.89 -21.94 -8.66
CA LEU A 272 9.88 -21.81 -10.11
C LEU A 272 11.19 -22.36 -10.68
N ARG A 273 11.10 -23.36 -11.56
CA ARG A 273 12.22 -23.88 -12.35
C ARG A 273 12.10 -23.39 -13.78
N LEU A 274 13.02 -22.52 -14.20
CA LEU A 274 13.05 -22.00 -15.57
C LEU A 274 13.81 -22.96 -16.49
N ALA A 275 13.23 -23.26 -17.66
CA ALA A 275 13.92 -24.00 -18.72
C ALA A 275 14.79 -23.07 -19.59
N THR A 276 14.37 -21.80 -19.72
CA THR A 276 15.15 -20.75 -20.38
C THR A 276 15.59 -19.72 -19.34
N VAL A 277 16.88 -19.70 -19.01
CA VAL A 277 17.50 -18.71 -18.13
C VAL A 277 18.55 -17.94 -18.93
N PRO A 278 18.38 -16.62 -19.16
CA PRO A 278 17.20 -15.80 -18.89
C PRO A 278 16.06 -16.05 -19.90
N GLY A 279 14.87 -15.51 -19.62
CA GLY A 279 13.83 -15.37 -20.65
C GLY A 279 14.29 -14.45 -21.78
N VAL A 280 13.94 -14.78 -23.02
CA VAL A 280 14.46 -14.08 -24.20
C VAL A 280 13.48 -13.02 -24.70
N VAL A 281 13.92 -11.77 -24.77
CA VAL A 281 13.15 -10.68 -25.42
C VAL A 281 12.98 -10.98 -26.91
N GLY A 282 11.76 -10.89 -27.44
CA GLY A 282 11.45 -11.33 -28.81
C GLY A 282 11.45 -12.87 -28.95
N GLY A 283 11.32 -13.59 -27.85
CA GLY A 283 11.32 -15.05 -27.79
C GLY A 283 10.33 -15.55 -26.73
N LYS A 284 10.66 -16.64 -26.04
CA LYS A 284 9.79 -17.24 -25.01
C LYS A 284 10.46 -17.25 -23.63
N LEU A 285 9.63 -17.16 -22.60
CA LEU A 285 9.96 -17.53 -21.23
C LEU A 285 9.26 -18.85 -20.92
N THR A 286 10.03 -19.90 -20.66
CA THR A 286 9.53 -21.25 -20.40
C THR A 286 10.02 -21.79 -19.07
N GLY A 287 9.17 -22.54 -18.38
CA GLY A 287 9.52 -23.17 -17.11
C GLY A 287 8.37 -23.97 -16.51
N VAL A 288 8.58 -24.48 -15.31
CA VAL A 288 7.59 -25.20 -14.51
C VAL A 288 7.60 -24.63 -13.10
N LEU A 289 6.43 -24.20 -12.64
CA LEU A 289 6.21 -23.81 -11.25
C LEU A 289 5.81 -25.06 -10.46
N ILE A 290 6.63 -25.41 -9.47
CA ILE A 290 6.36 -26.49 -8.53
C ILE A 290 5.57 -25.90 -7.36
N ALA A 291 4.29 -26.27 -7.29
CA ALA A 291 3.32 -25.81 -6.31
C ALA A 291 2.79 -26.98 -5.45
N PRO A 292 2.18 -26.73 -4.29
CA PRO A 292 1.55 -27.79 -3.48
C PRO A 292 0.43 -28.51 -4.23
N ALA A 293 0.24 -29.81 -3.97
CA ALA A 293 -0.79 -30.61 -4.63
C ALA A 293 -2.20 -30.02 -4.53
N ALA A 294 -2.51 -29.31 -3.44
CA ALA A 294 -3.78 -28.61 -3.26
C ALA A 294 -4.09 -27.57 -4.36
N VAL A 295 -3.11 -27.14 -5.16
CA VAL A 295 -3.32 -26.25 -6.31
C VAL A 295 -4.06 -26.96 -7.46
N ALA A 296 -3.95 -28.28 -7.57
CA ALA A 296 -4.70 -29.06 -8.56
C ALA A 296 -6.23 -28.98 -8.35
N ASP A 297 -6.68 -28.84 -7.10
CA ASP A 297 -8.09 -28.74 -6.76
C ASP A 297 -8.76 -27.47 -7.32
N ALA A 298 -7.98 -26.46 -7.74
CA ALA A 298 -8.51 -25.25 -8.34
C ALA A 298 -9.02 -25.46 -9.78
N GLY A 299 -8.55 -26.51 -10.46
CA GLY A 299 -8.83 -26.79 -11.87
C GLY A 299 -8.17 -25.83 -12.86
N VAL A 300 -7.99 -24.55 -12.51
CA VAL A 300 -7.32 -23.54 -13.34
C VAL A 300 -6.37 -22.69 -12.50
N VAL A 301 -5.16 -22.46 -13.02
CA VAL A 301 -4.16 -21.56 -12.45
C VAL A 301 -3.95 -20.37 -13.37
N ARG A 302 -4.18 -19.15 -12.87
CA ARG A 302 -3.93 -17.91 -13.59
C ARG A 302 -2.49 -17.48 -13.40
N LEU A 303 -1.76 -17.38 -14.50
CA LEU A 303 -0.40 -16.85 -14.57
C LEU A 303 -0.43 -15.43 -15.12
N THR A 304 0.27 -14.51 -14.47
CA THR A 304 0.42 -13.12 -14.91
C THR A 304 1.89 -12.77 -14.95
N LEU A 305 2.40 -12.38 -16.13
CA LEU A 305 3.76 -11.88 -16.29
C LEU A 305 3.71 -10.36 -16.43
N THR A 306 4.46 -9.66 -15.59
CA THR A 306 4.41 -8.20 -15.46
C THR A 306 5.81 -7.61 -15.59
N CYS A 307 5.97 -6.63 -16.48
CA CYS A 307 7.16 -5.79 -16.59
C CYS A 307 6.86 -4.42 -16.02
N THR A 308 7.57 -4.04 -14.96
CA THR A 308 7.51 -2.70 -14.38
C THR A 308 8.79 -1.94 -14.65
N ARG A 309 8.69 -0.62 -14.68
CA ARG A 309 9.81 0.31 -14.77
C ARG A 309 9.71 1.32 -13.64
N GLU A 310 10.79 1.56 -12.92
CA GLU A 310 10.90 2.71 -12.04
C GLU A 310 11.23 3.96 -12.87
N GLU A 311 10.33 4.94 -12.85
CA GLU A 311 10.51 6.25 -13.47
C GLU A 311 10.78 7.30 -12.39
N GLY A 312 11.79 8.14 -12.62
CA GLY A 312 12.29 9.10 -11.64
C GLY A 312 13.64 8.70 -11.06
N SER A 313 14.31 9.66 -10.41
CA SER A 313 15.59 9.46 -9.75
C SER A 313 15.48 10.02 -8.34
N GLY A 314 15.53 9.15 -7.32
CA GLY A 314 15.42 9.55 -5.92
C GLY A 314 14.06 9.21 -5.30
N GLU A 315 13.61 10.07 -4.40
CA GLU A 315 12.47 9.89 -3.47
C GLU A 315 11.11 9.72 -4.16
N ASP A 316 10.94 10.30 -5.36
CA ASP A 316 9.70 10.23 -6.16
C ASP A 316 9.73 9.11 -7.21
N ALA A 317 10.58 8.10 -7.05
CA ALA A 317 10.64 6.98 -7.99
C ALA A 317 9.28 6.26 -8.06
N LYS A 318 8.59 6.45 -9.18
CA LYS A 318 7.28 5.88 -9.43
C LYS A 318 7.45 4.60 -10.23
N THR A 319 6.98 3.49 -9.70
CA THR A 319 6.91 2.24 -10.48
C THR A 319 5.73 2.30 -11.45
N VAL A 320 6.05 2.26 -12.74
CA VAL A 320 5.10 2.28 -13.86
C VAL A 320 5.03 0.90 -14.50
N LEU A 321 3.82 0.45 -14.80
CA LEU A 321 3.59 -0.81 -15.50
C LEU A 321 3.86 -0.63 -17.01
N VAL A 322 4.92 -1.24 -17.53
CA VAL A 322 5.31 -1.15 -18.95
C VAL A 322 4.60 -2.18 -19.80
N TRP A 323 4.56 -3.43 -19.36
CA TRP A 323 3.96 -4.53 -20.11
C TRP A 323 3.36 -5.58 -19.17
N GLN A 324 2.30 -6.25 -19.61
CA GLN A 324 1.65 -7.33 -18.87
C GLN A 324 1.03 -8.34 -19.83
N ASP A 325 1.13 -9.63 -19.50
CA ASP A 325 0.38 -10.70 -20.16
C ASP A 325 -0.22 -11.66 -19.13
N GLU A 326 -1.36 -12.28 -19.47
CA GLU A 326 -2.08 -13.21 -18.60
C GLU A 326 -2.44 -14.48 -19.36
N ARG A 327 -2.25 -15.62 -18.71
CA ARG A 327 -2.52 -16.96 -19.23
C ARG A 327 -3.23 -17.79 -18.18
N GLU A 328 -4.16 -18.65 -18.58
CA GLU A 328 -4.88 -19.56 -17.68
C GLU A 328 -4.51 -21.00 -18.05
N ILE A 329 -3.93 -21.72 -17.09
CA ILE A 329 -3.45 -23.10 -17.24
C ILE A 329 -4.46 -24.04 -16.61
N GLY A 330 -5.04 -24.95 -17.39
CA GLY A 330 -6.08 -25.90 -16.95
C GLY A 330 -5.58 -27.33 -16.77
N ARG A 331 -4.44 -27.68 -17.38
CA ARG A 331 -3.84 -28.99 -17.24
C ARG A 331 -2.50 -28.88 -16.52
N LEU A 332 -2.41 -29.48 -15.34
CA LEU A 332 -1.19 -29.53 -14.52
C LEU A 332 -0.40 -30.81 -14.79
N LEU A 333 0.86 -30.81 -14.35
CA LEU A 333 1.77 -31.96 -14.40
C LEU A 333 1.74 -32.67 -13.04
N ASP A 334 1.36 -33.94 -13.03
CA ASP A 334 1.13 -34.71 -11.79
C ASP A 334 2.43 -35.25 -11.14
N ASP A 335 3.54 -35.33 -11.89
CA ASP A 335 4.80 -35.98 -11.46
C ASP A 335 5.94 -34.99 -11.16
N ALA A 336 5.64 -33.82 -10.59
CA ALA A 336 6.69 -32.85 -10.28
C ALA A 336 7.58 -33.31 -9.11
N GLU A 337 6.98 -33.56 -7.93
CA GLU A 337 7.61 -34.07 -6.70
C GLU A 337 6.51 -34.67 -5.78
N PRO A 338 6.82 -35.57 -4.82
CA PRO A 338 5.82 -36.10 -3.89
C PRO A 338 5.05 -35.00 -3.15
N GLY A 339 3.73 -34.97 -3.29
CA GLY A 339 2.86 -33.96 -2.68
C GLY A 339 2.86 -32.59 -3.37
N ARG A 340 3.43 -32.49 -4.58
CA ARG A 340 3.49 -31.26 -5.39
C ARG A 340 3.02 -31.51 -6.81
N VAL A 341 2.61 -30.44 -7.47
CA VAL A 341 2.16 -30.42 -8.87
C VAL A 341 2.95 -29.38 -9.65
N GLY A 342 3.19 -29.67 -10.94
CA GLY A 342 3.87 -28.77 -11.85
C GLY A 342 2.88 -27.94 -12.66
N VAL A 343 3.00 -26.61 -12.59
CA VAL A 343 2.25 -25.70 -13.46
C VAL A 343 3.17 -25.28 -14.61
N PRO A 344 2.93 -25.73 -15.86
CA PRO A 344 3.75 -25.33 -17.00
C PRO A 344 3.58 -23.84 -17.30
N ILE A 345 4.68 -23.17 -17.62
CA ILE A 345 4.73 -21.74 -17.90
C ILE A 345 5.30 -21.55 -19.29
N VAL A 346 4.54 -20.89 -20.16
CA VAL A 346 4.97 -20.46 -21.49
C VAL A 346 4.44 -19.05 -21.73
N PHE A 347 5.34 -18.08 -21.87
CA PHE A 347 5.02 -16.72 -22.28
C PHE A 347 5.84 -16.31 -23.50
N THR A 348 5.23 -15.60 -24.44
CA THR A 348 5.95 -14.91 -25.52
C THR A 348 6.28 -13.50 -25.06
N ILE A 349 7.55 -13.13 -25.09
CA ILE A 349 8.01 -11.78 -24.74
C ILE A 349 8.15 -10.99 -26.03
N PRO A 350 7.40 -9.89 -26.24
CA PRO A 350 7.46 -9.18 -27.50
C PRO A 350 8.81 -8.46 -27.69
N SER A 351 9.21 -8.24 -28.93
CA SER A 351 10.53 -7.69 -29.26
C SER A 351 10.76 -6.26 -28.77
N HIS A 352 9.67 -5.51 -28.58
CA HIS A 352 9.64 -4.14 -28.06
C HIS A 352 9.73 -4.05 -26.53
N ALA A 353 9.62 -5.17 -25.81
CA ALA A 353 9.72 -5.17 -24.36
C ALA A 353 11.15 -4.83 -23.89
N PRO A 354 11.30 -4.10 -22.77
CA PRO A 354 12.61 -3.78 -22.25
C PRO A 354 13.24 -4.99 -21.52
N PRO A 355 14.56 -5.24 -21.66
CA PRO A 355 15.24 -6.25 -20.86
C PRO A 355 15.36 -5.81 -19.40
N THR A 356 15.58 -6.78 -18.52
CA THR A 356 15.96 -6.57 -17.12
C THR A 356 17.28 -5.79 -17.08
N ASN A 357 17.36 -4.80 -16.20
CA ASN A 357 18.54 -3.94 -16.06
C ASN A 357 19.18 -4.12 -14.68
N ASP A 358 20.52 -4.10 -14.63
CA ASP A 358 21.32 -4.25 -13.40
C ASP A 358 21.03 -3.15 -12.37
N ALA A 359 20.57 -1.99 -12.83
CA ALA A 359 20.14 -0.89 -11.96
C ALA A 359 18.79 -1.14 -11.26
N LYS A 360 18.14 -2.30 -11.48
CA LYS A 360 16.79 -2.67 -11.01
C LYS A 360 15.66 -1.72 -11.44
N SER A 361 15.94 -0.79 -12.34
CA SER A 361 14.94 0.14 -12.87
C SER A 361 13.88 -0.55 -13.72
N ILE A 362 14.11 -1.77 -14.20
CA ILE A 362 13.14 -2.59 -14.93
C ILE A 362 13.12 -3.96 -14.28
N ALA A 363 11.95 -4.35 -13.77
CA ALA A 363 11.74 -5.62 -13.07
C ALA A 363 10.64 -6.43 -13.76
N TRP A 364 10.89 -7.74 -13.87
CA TRP A 364 9.94 -8.71 -14.40
C TRP A 364 9.46 -9.62 -13.28
N THR A 365 8.14 -9.70 -13.10
CA THR A 365 7.51 -10.51 -12.05
C THR A 365 6.51 -11.46 -12.67
N LEU A 366 6.68 -12.76 -12.41
CA LEU A 366 5.70 -13.80 -12.70
C LEU A 366 4.87 -14.06 -11.44
N ARG A 367 3.55 -13.96 -11.55
CA ARG A 367 2.60 -14.28 -10.49
C ARG A 367 1.73 -15.46 -10.90
N ALA A 368 1.51 -16.39 -9.98
CA ALA A 368 0.59 -17.50 -10.14
C ALA A 368 -0.51 -17.42 -9.08
N LYS A 369 -1.77 -17.41 -9.51
CA LYS A 369 -2.95 -17.35 -8.64
C LYS A 369 -3.90 -18.50 -8.94
N ALA A 370 -4.37 -19.21 -7.92
CA ALA A 370 -5.36 -20.27 -8.07
C ALA A 370 -6.49 -20.10 -7.02
N PRO A 371 -7.76 -19.96 -7.44
CA PRO A 371 -8.89 -19.84 -6.52
C PRO A 371 -9.15 -21.19 -5.83
N LEU A 372 -9.09 -21.22 -4.51
CA LEU A 372 -9.22 -22.45 -3.72
C LEU A 372 -10.21 -22.25 -2.58
N ARG A 373 -10.80 -23.34 -2.10
CA ARG A 373 -11.65 -23.28 -0.91
C ARG A 373 -10.87 -22.73 0.29
N GLY A 374 -11.40 -21.67 0.89
CA GLY A 374 -10.81 -20.96 2.02
C GLY A 374 -9.89 -19.82 1.60
N ILE A 375 -8.58 -20.10 1.53
CA ILE A 375 -7.55 -19.11 1.18
C ILE A 375 -7.05 -19.44 -0.22
N ASP A 376 -7.04 -18.47 -1.13
CA ASP A 376 -6.50 -18.65 -2.48
C ASP A 376 -4.99 -18.89 -2.47
N TYR A 377 -4.49 -19.62 -3.45
CA TYR A 377 -3.05 -19.70 -3.71
C TYR A 377 -2.60 -18.46 -4.48
N ASP A 378 -1.52 -17.82 -4.03
CA ASP A 378 -0.95 -16.61 -4.63
C ASP A 378 0.57 -16.60 -4.41
N ALA A 379 1.35 -16.76 -5.48
CA ALA A 379 2.80 -16.80 -5.43
C ALA A 379 3.42 -15.90 -6.50
N SER A 380 4.40 -15.09 -6.11
CA SER A 380 5.12 -14.17 -7.01
C SER A 380 6.61 -14.46 -7.02
N PHE A 381 7.20 -14.42 -8.22
CA PHE A 381 8.58 -14.72 -8.53
C PHE A 381 9.16 -13.59 -9.39
N GLU A 382 10.29 -13.02 -9.00
CA GLU A 382 11.07 -12.17 -9.92
C GLU A 382 11.72 -13.08 -10.96
N VAL A 383 11.69 -12.73 -12.25
CA VAL A 383 12.26 -13.56 -13.33
C VAL A 383 13.25 -12.76 -14.18
N PRO A 384 14.40 -13.33 -14.58
CA PRO A 384 15.35 -12.62 -15.42
C PRO A 384 14.91 -12.68 -16.89
N VAL A 385 14.84 -11.52 -17.53
CA VAL A 385 14.53 -11.37 -18.97
C VAL A 385 15.63 -10.55 -19.62
N ALA A 386 16.26 -11.04 -20.69
CA ALA A 386 17.35 -10.33 -21.37
C ALA A 386 17.22 -10.42 -22.90
N ARG A 387 17.92 -9.51 -23.59
CA ARG A 387 18.18 -9.66 -25.02
C ARG A 387 19.34 -10.64 -25.18
N THR A 388 19.17 -11.66 -26.00
CA THR A 388 20.17 -12.72 -26.24
C THR A 388 20.37 -12.91 -27.75
N ALA A 389 21.29 -13.78 -28.16
CA ALA A 389 21.44 -14.15 -29.56
C ALA A 389 20.17 -14.75 -30.19
N ALA A 390 19.28 -15.32 -29.36
CA ALA A 390 18.00 -15.90 -29.80
C ALA A 390 16.87 -14.85 -29.92
N SER A 391 17.14 -13.57 -29.65
CA SER A 391 16.15 -12.50 -29.75
C SER A 391 15.73 -12.22 -31.20
N GLN A 392 14.44 -12.29 -31.48
CA GLN A 392 13.88 -12.02 -32.81
C GLN A 392 13.20 -10.63 -32.86
N GLN A 393 13.17 -10.02 -34.04
CA GLN A 393 12.47 -8.76 -34.28
C GLN A 393 11.06 -9.00 -34.82
N GLY A 394 10.12 -8.12 -34.49
CA GLY A 394 8.73 -8.19 -34.99
C GLY A 394 7.86 -9.25 -34.31
N VAL A 395 8.38 -9.94 -33.28
CA VAL A 395 7.60 -10.88 -32.48
C VAL A 395 6.68 -10.10 -31.54
N ASP A 396 5.39 -10.41 -31.60
CA ASP A 396 4.37 -9.90 -30.70
C ASP A 396 3.55 -11.05 -30.09
N VAL A 397 2.75 -10.73 -29.08
CA VAL A 397 1.98 -11.73 -28.33
C VAL A 397 0.75 -12.16 -29.13
N GLY A 398 0.73 -13.44 -29.52
CA GLY A 398 -0.42 -14.05 -30.19
C GLY A 398 -1.66 -14.18 -29.30
N LEU A 399 -2.83 -14.25 -29.95
CA LEU A 399 -4.14 -14.49 -29.32
C LEU A 399 -4.40 -15.98 -29.04
N GLU A 400 -3.69 -16.86 -29.73
CA GLU A 400 -3.83 -18.30 -29.59
C GLU A 400 -3.13 -18.82 -28.32
N PRO A 401 -3.59 -19.96 -27.77
CA PRO A 401 -2.89 -20.67 -26.71
C PRO A 401 -1.45 -21.00 -27.12
N LEU A 402 -0.48 -20.73 -26.25
CA LEU A 402 0.93 -21.01 -26.54
C LEU A 402 1.32 -22.46 -26.23
N SER A 403 0.45 -23.18 -25.53
CA SER A 403 0.65 -24.55 -25.09
C SER A 403 -0.67 -25.33 -25.01
N GLU A 404 -0.59 -26.66 -25.09
CA GLU A 404 -1.74 -27.57 -24.92
C GLU A 404 -2.34 -27.55 -23.49
N TYR A 405 -1.63 -26.93 -22.53
CA TYR A 405 -2.03 -26.85 -21.13
C TYR A 405 -2.91 -25.62 -20.83
N GLU A 406 -2.98 -24.67 -21.76
CA GLU A 406 -3.76 -23.44 -21.64
C GLU A 406 -5.25 -23.67 -21.91
N VAL A 407 -6.10 -23.03 -21.12
CA VAL A 407 -7.55 -23.01 -21.35
C VAL A 407 -7.89 -21.86 -22.30
N ASP A 408 -8.36 -22.19 -23.50
CA ASP A 408 -8.90 -21.18 -24.40
C ASP A 408 -10.34 -20.82 -24.01
N ARG A 409 -10.52 -19.70 -23.30
CA ARG A 409 -11.85 -19.22 -22.91
C ARG A 409 -12.47 -18.34 -24.00
N PRO A 410 -13.77 -18.51 -24.32
CA PRO A 410 -14.45 -17.65 -25.28
C PRO A 410 -14.57 -16.22 -24.77
N LEU A 411 -14.59 -15.25 -25.69
CA LEU A 411 -14.63 -13.82 -25.38
C LEU A 411 -15.78 -13.47 -24.43
N ASP A 412 -16.97 -14.03 -24.65
CA ASP A 412 -18.15 -13.75 -23.82
C ASP A 412 -17.95 -14.10 -22.34
N SER A 413 -17.24 -15.20 -22.05
CA SER A 413 -16.94 -15.60 -20.67
C SER A 413 -15.92 -14.67 -20.00
N LEU A 414 -14.93 -14.21 -20.78
CA LEU A 414 -13.92 -13.26 -20.31
C LEU A 414 -14.53 -11.88 -20.03
N LEU A 415 -15.48 -11.44 -20.87
CA LEU A 415 -16.21 -10.19 -20.68
C LEU A 415 -17.18 -10.28 -19.49
N ALA A 416 -17.83 -11.43 -19.29
CA ALA A 416 -18.73 -11.66 -18.17
C ALA A 416 -18.02 -11.54 -16.81
N ASP A 417 -16.79 -12.07 -16.69
CA ASP A 417 -15.93 -11.92 -15.51
C ASP A 417 -15.66 -10.44 -15.17
N GLU A 418 -15.69 -9.55 -16.16
CA GLU A 418 -15.49 -8.11 -16.01
C GLU A 418 -16.80 -7.31 -15.86
N GLY A 419 -17.93 -7.99 -15.78
CA GLY A 419 -19.26 -7.37 -15.69
C GLY A 419 -19.72 -6.72 -16.99
N ILE A 420 -19.17 -7.15 -18.13
CA ILE A 420 -19.55 -6.72 -19.48
C ILE A 420 -20.39 -7.82 -20.11
N VAL A 421 -21.63 -7.49 -20.49
CA VAL A 421 -22.53 -8.42 -21.16
C VAL A 421 -22.46 -8.17 -22.66
N ALA A 422 -22.17 -9.21 -23.44
CA ALA A 422 -22.29 -9.20 -24.89
C ALA A 422 -23.64 -9.81 -25.28
N GLU A 423 -24.55 -8.99 -25.82
CA GLU A 423 -25.89 -9.42 -26.25
C GLU A 423 -25.98 -9.33 -27.78
N PRO A 424 -26.31 -10.42 -28.49
CA PRO A 424 -26.66 -10.32 -29.91
C PRO A 424 -28.00 -9.58 -30.06
N LEU A 425 -28.05 -8.63 -30.99
CA LEU A 425 -29.28 -7.92 -31.34
C LEU A 425 -30.05 -8.67 -32.43
N ALA A 426 -31.36 -8.41 -32.52
CA ALA A 426 -32.23 -9.00 -33.55
C ALA A 426 -31.79 -8.64 -34.98
N GLU A 427 -31.08 -7.53 -35.16
CA GLU A 427 -30.42 -7.18 -36.41
C GLU A 427 -29.24 -8.12 -36.69
N ARG A 428 -29.22 -8.75 -37.88
CA ARG A 428 -28.21 -9.75 -38.25
C ARG A 428 -26.78 -9.23 -38.07
N GLY A 429 -26.06 -9.81 -37.09
CA GLY A 429 -24.65 -9.52 -36.81
C GLY A 429 -24.42 -8.32 -35.90
N ALA A 430 -25.47 -7.64 -35.43
CA ALA A 430 -25.34 -6.57 -34.45
C ALA A 430 -25.07 -7.16 -33.05
N VAL A 431 -24.09 -6.61 -32.34
CA VAL A 431 -23.76 -7.01 -30.96
C VAL A 431 -23.71 -5.77 -30.08
N ARG A 432 -24.30 -5.88 -28.90
CA ARG A 432 -24.26 -4.86 -27.85
C ARG A 432 -23.36 -5.34 -26.73
N TYR A 433 -22.31 -4.56 -26.47
CA TYR A 433 -21.47 -4.69 -25.29
C TYR A 433 -21.94 -3.69 -24.25
N PHE A 434 -22.39 -4.18 -23.10
CA PHE A 434 -22.92 -3.36 -22.02
C PHE A 434 -22.13 -3.60 -20.73
N ALA A 435 -21.38 -2.58 -20.30
CA ALA A 435 -20.69 -2.56 -19.01
C ALA A 435 -21.66 -2.05 -17.94
N ARG A 436 -22.01 -2.92 -16.99
CA ARG A 436 -22.99 -2.61 -15.93
C ARG A 436 -22.45 -1.59 -14.93
N SER A 437 -23.35 -0.78 -14.39
CA SER A 437 -23.08 0.06 -13.21
C SER A 437 -22.73 -0.81 -11.99
N ALA A 438 -21.89 -0.28 -11.10
CA ALA A 438 -21.42 -0.97 -9.89
C ALA A 438 -20.72 -2.33 -10.12
N ARG A 439 -20.06 -2.53 -11.28
CA ARG A 439 -19.33 -3.78 -11.61
C ARG A 439 -18.24 -4.18 -10.62
N SER A 440 -17.71 -3.23 -9.85
CA SER A 440 -16.69 -3.48 -8.81
C SER A 440 -17.26 -3.14 -7.43
N LEU A 441 -18.20 -3.96 -6.95
CA LEU A 441 -18.92 -3.73 -5.68
C LEU A 441 -17.96 -3.50 -4.50
N THR A 442 -16.89 -4.29 -4.41
CA THR A 442 -15.88 -4.14 -3.35
C THR A 442 -15.20 -2.78 -3.40
N LEU A 443 -14.81 -2.31 -4.59
CA LEU A 443 -14.18 -0.99 -4.76
C LEU A 443 -15.16 0.13 -4.42
N ALA A 444 -16.40 0.05 -4.92
CA ALA A 444 -17.45 1.02 -4.65
C ALA A 444 -17.75 1.13 -3.15
N LEU A 445 -17.91 0.01 -2.45
CA LEU A 445 -18.10 -0.03 -0.99
C LEU A 445 -16.89 0.54 -0.24
N THR A 446 -15.68 0.21 -0.68
CA THR A 446 -14.43 0.69 -0.04
C THR A 446 -14.29 2.20 -0.17
N ILE A 447 -14.47 2.76 -1.37
CA ILE A 447 -14.39 4.21 -1.58
C ILE A 447 -15.52 4.93 -0.83
N THR A 448 -16.73 4.35 -0.80
CA THR A 448 -17.87 4.91 -0.03
C THR A 448 -17.56 4.95 1.46
N PHE A 449 -16.97 3.89 2.02
CA PHE A 449 -16.54 3.87 3.42
C PHE A 449 -15.52 4.97 3.72
N PHE A 450 -14.49 5.12 2.88
CA PHE A 450 -13.49 6.18 3.06
C PHE A 450 -14.08 7.58 2.90
N LEU A 451 -15.03 7.77 1.98
CA LEU A 451 -15.76 9.02 1.85
C LEU A 451 -16.49 9.37 3.16
N LEU A 452 -17.20 8.42 3.76
CA LEU A 452 -17.91 8.64 5.02
C LEU A 452 -16.94 8.92 6.18
N LEU A 453 -15.83 8.18 6.26
CA LEU A 453 -14.81 8.35 7.29
C LEU A 453 -14.16 9.74 7.20
N PHE A 454 -13.55 10.05 6.05
CA PHE A 454 -12.83 11.31 5.87
C PHE A 454 -13.75 12.51 5.75
N GLY A 455 -14.95 12.34 5.17
CA GLY A 455 -15.97 13.38 5.14
C GLY A 455 -16.48 13.71 6.55
N GLY A 456 -16.67 12.69 7.39
CA GLY A 456 -17.01 12.87 8.80
C GLY A 456 -15.90 13.60 9.57
N VAL A 457 -14.63 13.21 9.38
CA VAL A 457 -13.47 13.90 9.98
C VAL A 457 -13.40 15.35 9.51
N ALA A 458 -13.56 15.60 8.21
CA ALA A 458 -13.54 16.95 7.63
C ALA A 458 -14.61 17.85 8.28
N ILE A 459 -15.86 17.38 8.33
CA ILE A 459 -16.96 18.10 8.95
C ILE A 459 -16.67 18.33 10.43
N GLY A 460 -16.18 17.31 11.14
CA GLY A 460 -15.86 17.42 12.55
C GLY A 460 -14.78 18.46 12.87
N LEU A 461 -13.70 18.49 12.09
CA LEU A 461 -12.64 19.48 12.23
C LEU A 461 -13.13 20.90 11.89
N LEU A 462 -13.90 21.05 10.81
CA LEU A 462 -14.47 22.35 10.44
C LEU A 462 -15.42 22.90 11.51
N VAL A 463 -16.27 22.04 12.08
CA VAL A 463 -17.17 22.42 13.19
C VAL A 463 -16.38 22.70 14.48
N GLY A 464 -15.26 22.01 14.69
CA GLY A 464 -14.35 22.20 15.82
C GLY A 464 -13.41 23.41 15.70
N GLY A 465 -13.52 24.22 14.64
CA GLY A 465 -12.69 25.42 14.44
C GLY A 465 -11.33 25.16 13.79
N GLU A 466 -11.01 23.91 13.44
CA GLU A 466 -9.76 23.51 12.80
C GLU A 466 -9.86 23.63 11.27
N TRP A 467 -9.94 24.87 10.77
CA TRP A 467 -10.28 25.17 9.37
C TRP A 467 -9.29 24.62 8.35
N ILE A 468 -7.98 24.63 8.64
CA ILE A 468 -6.94 24.17 7.71
C ILE A 468 -7.02 22.64 7.54
N GLY A 469 -7.02 21.90 8.66
CA GLY A 469 -7.16 20.44 8.65
C GLY A 469 -8.50 20.00 8.04
N GLY A 470 -9.59 20.63 8.48
CA GLY A 470 -10.93 20.34 7.97
C GLY A 470 -11.08 20.59 6.46
N SER A 471 -10.52 21.69 5.94
CA SER A 471 -10.56 22.00 4.51
C SER A 471 -9.74 21.01 3.68
N ALA A 472 -8.56 20.61 4.16
CA ALA A 472 -7.73 19.62 3.49
C ALA A 472 -8.46 18.26 3.36
N PHE A 473 -9.05 17.76 4.44
CA PHE A 473 -9.87 16.54 4.41
C PHE A 473 -11.15 16.72 3.57
N GLY A 474 -11.73 17.93 3.55
CA GLY A 474 -12.91 18.26 2.76
C GLY A 474 -12.66 18.15 1.25
N VAL A 475 -11.58 18.76 0.75
CA VAL A 475 -11.20 18.65 -0.67
C VAL A 475 -10.92 17.21 -1.06
N PHE A 476 -10.19 16.46 -0.23
CA PHE A 476 -9.95 15.04 -0.46
C PHE A 476 -11.26 14.23 -0.53
N SER A 477 -12.22 14.54 0.34
CA SER A 477 -13.54 13.90 0.36
C SER A 477 -14.37 14.21 -0.89
N LEU A 478 -14.21 15.38 -1.53
CA LEU A 478 -14.86 15.67 -2.81
C LEU A 478 -14.36 14.78 -3.95
N ILE A 479 -13.06 14.45 -3.95
CA ILE A 479 -12.47 13.50 -4.91
C ILE A 479 -13.07 12.10 -4.68
N LEU A 480 -13.16 11.66 -3.42
CA LEU A 480 -13.79 10.39 -3.07
C LEU A 480 -15.28 10.36 -3.40
N LEU A 481 -16.00 11.48 -3.27
CA LEU A 481 -17.40 11.62 -3.64
C LEU A 481 -17.59 11.41 -5.13
N TYR A 482 -16.77 12.07 -5.96
CA TYR A 482 -16.79 11.85 -7.40
C TYR A 482 -16.47 10.39 -7.77
N ALA A 483 -15.43 9.81 -7.17
CA ALA A 483 -15.06 8.41 -7.42
C ALA A 483 -16.14 7.42 -6.98
N THR A 484 -16.82 7.71 -5.86
CA THR A 484 -17.99 6.94 -5.39
C THR A 484 -19.10 7.03 -6.44
N PHE A 485 -19.45 8.24 -6.88
CA PHE A 485 -20.49 8.43 -7.88
C PHE A 485 -20.18 7.71 -9.20
N ASP A 486 -18.93 7.81 -9.68
CA ASP A 486 -18.47 7.13 -10.90
C ASP A 486 -18.52 5.60 -10.75
N THR A 487 -18.05 5.04 -9.63
CA THR A 487 -18.05 3.58 -9.42
C THR A 487 -19.44 2.98 -9.29
N TRP A 488 -20.39 3.69 -8.67
CA TRP A 488 -21.77 3.23 -8.51
C TRP A 488 -22.63 3.41 -9.76
N LEU A 489 -22.44 4.50 -10.51
CA LEU A 489 -23.40 4.90 -11.55
C LEU A 489 -22.82 4.90 -12.97
N ALA A 490 -21.51 4.76 -13.18
CA ALA A 490 -20.96 4.73 -14.53
C ALA A 490 -21.47 3.52 -15.34
N GLU A 491 -21.97 3.83 -16.54
CA GLU A 491 -22.42 2.86 -17.54
C GLU A 491 -21.71 3.16 -18.86
N SER A 492 -21.35 2.09 -19.57
CA SER A 492 -20.77 2.17 -20.91
C SER A 492 -21.47 1.16 -21.81
N GLU A 493 -21.90 1.61 -22.96
CA GLU A 493 -22.62 0.82 -23.95
C GLU A 493 -22.00 1.05 -25.32
N LEU A 494 -21.69 -0.05 -26.00
CA LEU A 494 -21.19 -0.07 -27.37
C LEU A 494 -22.09 -0.99 -28.18
N ILE A 495 -22.76 -0.44 -29.19
CA ILE A 495 -23.53 -1.21 -30.16
C ILE A 495 -22.75 -1.20 -31.46
N VAL A 496 -22.37 -2.39 -31.92
CA VAL A 496 -21.64 -2.60 -33.16
C VAL A 496 -22.57 -3.25 -34.17
N THR A 497 -22.94 -2.50 -35.21
CA THR A 497 -23.65 -3.03 -36.38
C THR A 497 -22.69 -3.11 -37.58
N ARG A 498 -23.14 -3.65 -38.71
CA ARG A 498 -22.31 -3.72 -39.93
C ARG A 498 -21.92 -2.33 -40.45
N ASP A 499 -22.85 -1.38 -40.46
CA ASP A 499 -22.65 -0.07 -41.09
C ASP A 499 -22.40 1.07 -40.09
N GLU A 500 -22.89 0.95 -38.86
CA GLU A 500 -22.85 2.00 -37.84
C GLU A 500 -22.42 1.48 -36.46
N TRP A 501 -21.58 2.24 -35.77
CA TRP A 501 -21.22 2.01 -34.38
C TRP A 501 -21.83 3.10 -33.51
N ARG A 502 -22.44 2.71 -32.39
CA ARG A 502 -23.03 3.64 -31.42
C ARG A 502 -22.36 3.44 -30.07
N VAL A 503 -21.83 4.53 -29.53
CA VAL A 503 -21.14 4.57 -28.25
C VAL A 503 -21.91 5.47 -27.31
N ARG A 504 -22.19 4.98 -26.10
CA ARG A 504 -22.78 5.77 -25.02
C ARG A 504 -21.99 5.52 -23.75
N SER A 505 -21.51 6.60 -23.13
CA SER A 505 -20.90 6.55 -21.79
C SER A 505 -21.49 7.65 -20.92
N GLY A 506 -21.79 7.33 -19.67
CA GLY A 506 -22.40 8.28 -18.76
C GLY A 506 -22.75 7.67 -17.41
N TRP A 507 -23.47 8.44 -16.61
CA TRP A 507 -24.00 7.97 -15.34
C TRP A 507 -25.45 7.53 -15.53
N ARG A 508 -25.81 6.40 -14.94
CA ARG A 508 -27.17 5.87 -14.92
C ARG A 508 -28.15 6.97 -14.48
N GLY A 509 -29.20 7.18 -15.27
CA GLY A 509 -30.22 8.22 -15.02
C GLY A 509 -29.90 9.60 -15.59
N PHE A 510 -28.67 9.87 -16.05
CA PHE A 510 -28.31 11.13 -16.70
C PHE A 510 -28.19 10.94 -18.23
N PRO A 511 -29.09 11.53 -19.04
CA PRO A 511 -29.02 11.40 -20.49
C PRO A 511 -27.80 12.16 -21.03
N ARG A 512 -26.77 11.44 -21.46
CA ARG A 512 -25.69 11.97 -22.30
C ARG A 512 -25.90 11.59 -23.75
N LYS A 513 -25.61 12.51 -24.67
CA LYS A 513 -25.62 12.26 -26.12
C LYS A 513 -24.59 11.16 -26.41
N GLY A 514 -25.07 10.02 -26.90
CA GLY A 514 -24.21 8.99 -27.48
C GLY A 514 -23.59 9.48 -28.78
N ARG A 515 -22.41 8.98 -29.11
CA ARG A 515 -21.73 9.25 -30.37
C ARG A 515 -22.07 8.14 -31.36
N LYS A 516 -22.35 8.51 -32.60
CA LYS A 516 -22.59 7.56 -33.69
C LYS A 516 -21.60 7.84 -34.83
N PHE A 517 -21.07 6.81 -35.44
CA PHE A 517 -20.17 6.92 -36.60
C PHE A 517 -20.26 5.67 -37.47
N GLN A 518 -19.94 5.80 -38.74
CA GLN A 518 -19.99 4.68 -39.69
C GLN A 518 -18.77 3.77 -39.55
N THR A 519 -18.96 2.46 -39.71
CA THR A 519 -17.89 1.45 -39.61
C THR A 519 -16.74 1.76 -40.57
N LYS A 520 -17.05 2.21 -41.79
CA LYS A 520 -16.04 2.58 -42.81
C LYS A 520 -15.11 3.73 -42.41
N HIS A 521 -15.49 4.53 -41.40
CA HIS A 521 -14.65 5.61 -40.89
C HIS A 521 -13.68 5.12 -39.80
N VAL A 522 -13.80 3.89 -39.32
CA VAL A 522 -12.88 3.31 -38.35
C VAL A 522 -11.57 2.96 -39.06
N ARG A 523 -10.52 3.73 -38.76
CA ARG A 523 -9.17 3.50 -39.30
C ARG A 523 -8.42 2.45 -38.51
N ASP A 524 -8.61 2.46 -37.19
CA ASP A 524 -7.83 1.63 -36.28
C ASP A 524 -8.60 1.43 -34.96
N VAL A 525 -8.41 0.27 -34.33
CA VAL A 525 -8.93 -0.03 -32.99
C VAL A 525 -7.79 -0.53 -32.13
N PHE A 526 -7.55 0.14 -31.00
CA PHE A 526 -6.40 -0.10 -30.14
C PHE A 526 -6.78 -0.02 -28.65
N LEU A 527 -5.90 -0.52 -27.80
CA LEU A 527 -6.05 -0.45 -26.34
C LEU A 527 -5.27 0.74 -25.81
N GLN A 528 -5.93 1.58 -25.00
CA GLN A 528 -5.26 2.66 -24.28
C GLN A 528 -5.29 2.38 -22.78
N THR A 529 -4.14 2.49 -22.12
CA THR A 529 -4.07 2.36 -20.66
C THR A 529 -4.75 3.58 -20.03
N GLY A 530 -5.87 3.37 -19.34
CA GLY A 530 -6.60 4.43 -18.65
C GLY A 530 -6.09 4.67 -17.25
N SER A 531 -5.88 3.60 -16.48
CA SER A 531 -5.31 3.67 -15.12
C SER A 531 -4.57 2.38 -14.78
N THR A 532 -3.68 2.46 -13.79
CA THR A 532 -3.03 1.29 -13.20
C THR A 532 -3.28 1.34 -11.70
N THR A 533 -3.78 0.24 -11.14
CA THR A 533 -3.96 0.07 -9.70
C THR A 533 -2.88 -0.85 -9.15
N GLN A 534 -2.41 -0.55 -7.94
CA GLN A 534 -1.42 -1.35 -7.24
C GLN A 534 -2.04 -1.91 -5.95
N THR A 535 -1.89 -3.21 -5.70
CA THR A 535 -2.34 -3.83 -4.45
C THR A 535 -1.34 -4.88 -4.00
N GLY A 536 -0.69 -4.64 -2.86
CA GLY A 536 0.27 -5.58 -2.26
C GLY A 536 1.45 -5.92 -3.18
N GLY A 537 1.96 -4.94 -3.95
CA GLY A 537 3.05 -5.14 -4.91
C GLY A 537 2.61 -5.66 -6.29
N ASN A 538 1.32 -5.98 -6.46
CA ASN A 538 0.77 -6.41 -7.73
C ASN A 538 0.19 -5.23 -8.51
N TYR A 539 0.39 -5.22 -9.82
CA TYR A 539 -0.14 -4.21 -10.72
C TYR A 539 -1.30 -4.79 -11.51
N GLN A 540 -2.38 -4.04 -11.61
CA GLN A 540 -3.48 -4.35 -12.50
C GLN A 540 -3.67 -3.19 -13.47
N ARG A 541 -3.61 -3.49 -14.77
CA ARG A 541 -3.81 -2.52 -15.84
C ARG A 541 -5.29 -2.42 -16.14
N HIS A 542 -5.86 -1.21 -16.09
CA HIS A 542 -7.18 -0.93 -16.63
C HIS A 542 -7.03 -0.27 -18.00
N GLN A 543 -7.51 -0.96 -19.03
CA GLN A 543 -7.44 -0.55 -20.43
C GLN A 543 -8.81 -0.15 -20.95
N ASP A 544 -8.83 0.83 -21.84
CA ASP A 544 -10.01 1.23 -22.57
C ASP A 544 -9.84 0.84 -24.04
N ALA A 545 -10.88 0.28 -24.66
CA ALA A 545 -10.91 0.05 -26.08
C ALA A 545 -11.21 1.37 -26.80
N MET A 546 -10.36 1.78 -27.73
CA MET A 546 -10.43 3.05 -28.45
C MET A 546 -10.50 2.81 -29.96
N ALA A 547 -11.24 3.65 -30.68
CA ALA A 547 -11.23 3.70 -32.15
C ALA A 547 -10.67 5.03 -32.64
N ARG A 548 -9.77 4.98 -33.64
CA ARG A 548 -9.34 6.15 -34.39
C ARG A 548 -10.23 6.30 -35.63
N LEU A 549 -10.88 7.45 -35.77
CA LEU A 549 -11.77 7.74 -36.90
C LEU A 549 -11.05 8.54 -37.99
N LEU A 550 -11.40 8.30 -39.25
CA LEU A 550 -10.95 9.09 -40.39
C LEU A 550 -11.42 10.54 -40.26
N GLY A 551 -10.48 11.49 -40.41
CA GLY A 551 -10.77 12.92 -40.35
C GLY A 551 -10.92 13.49 -38.94
N GLU A 552 -10.79 12.68 -37.88
CA GLU A 552 -10.84 13.17 -36.50
C GLU A 552 -9.48 13.10 -35.80
N PRO A 553 -9.07 14.17 -35.10
CA PRO A 553 -7.78 14.18 -34.40
C PRO A 553 -7.80 13.38 -33.09
N LYS A 554 -8.96 13.22 -32.45
CA LYS A 554 -9.08 12.55 -31.15
C LYS A 554 -9.74 11.17 -31.29
N PRO A 555 -9.18 10.12 -30.67
CA PRO A 555 -9.81 8.80 -30.67
C PRO A 555 -11.12 8.80 -29.88
N VAL A 556 -12.00 7.87 -30.23
CA VAL A 556 -13.29 7.65 -29.56
C VAL A 556 -13.17 6.45 -28.65
N ARG A 557 -13.48 6.65 -27.36
CA ARG A 557 -13.55 5.55 -26.39
C ARG A 557 -14.78 4.69 -26.68
N LEU A 558 -14.56 3.43 -27.03
CA LEU A 558 -15.61 2.45 -27.32
C LEU A 558 -16.14 1.82 -26.04
N LEU A 559 -15.24 1.34 -25.18
CA LEU A 559 -15.57 0.63 -23.95
C LEU A 559 -14.53 0.92 -22.87
N ARG A 560 -14.96 1.06 -21.60
CA ARG A 560 -14.10 1.47 -20.47
C ARG A 560 -13.74 0.33 -19.52
N GLY A 561 -12.50 0.35 -19.06
CA GLY A 561 -11.98 -0.37 -17.89
C GLY A 561 -12.06 -1.88 -18.02
N LEU A 562 -11.52 -2.39 -19.12
CA LEU A 562 -11.13 -3.78 -19.27
C LEU A 562 -9.92 -4.03 -18.36
N SER A 563 -9.91 -5.10 -17.58
CA SER A 563 -8.86 -5.32 -16.56
C SER A 563 -8.01 -6.56 -16.78
N GLY A 564 -8.54 -7.55 -17.51
CA GLY A 564 -7.85 -8.73 -17.98
C GLY A 564 -7.29 -8.48 -19.38
N THR A 565 -5.99 -8.74 -19.54
CA THR A 565 -5.29 -8.53 -20.81
C THR A 565 -5.82 -9.44 -21.92
N ALA A 566 -6.21 -10.67 -21.60
CA ALA A 566 -6.81 -11.61 -22.55
C ALA A 566 -8.18 -11.13 -23.07
N ALA A 567 -9.05 -10.64 -22.18
CA ALA A 567 -10.36 -10.08 -22.53
C ALA A 567 -10.19 -8.85 -23.43
N ALA A 568 -9.28 -7.95 -23.05
CA ALA A 568 -8.99 -6.72 -23.79
C ALA A 568 -8.49 -7.02 -25.21
N ARG A 569 -7.51 -7.93 -25.37
CA ARG A 569 -6.95 -8.29 -26.68
C ARG A 569 -7.96 -9.00 -27.58
N LYS A 570 -8.72 -9.97 -27.06
CA LYS A 570 -9.75 -10.67 -27.84
C LYS A 570 -10.87 -9.73 -28.27
N LEU A 571 -11.31 -8.82 -27.38
CA LEU A 571 -12.31 -7.81 -27.74
C LEU A 571 -11.78 -6.88 -28.84
N THR A 572 -10.55 -6.39 -28.73
CA THR A 572 -9.95 -5.54 -29.76
C THR A 572 -9.85 -6.25 -31.10
N ALA A 573 -9.42 -7.53 -31.11
CA ALA A 573 -9.36 -8.33 -32.34
C ALA A 573 -10.74 -8.51 -32.99
N GLU A 574 -11.77 -8.83 -32.21
CA GLU A 574 -13.16 -8.93 -32.69
C GLU A 574 -13.67 -7.60 -33.26
N LEU A 575 -13.38 -6.48 -32.59
CA LEU A 575 -13.76 -5.15 -33.06
C LEU A 575 -13.03 -4.76 -34.35
N ARG A 576 -11.75 -5.12 -34.50
CA ARG A 576 -10.97 -4.91 -35.74
C ARG A 576 -11.56 -5.72 -36.88
N GLN A 577 -11.86 -6.99 -36.65
CA GLN A 577 -12.49 -7.87 -37.65
C GLN A 577 -13.83 -7.31 -38.10
N ARG A 578 -14.66 -6.82 -37.18
CA ARG A 578 -15.95 -6.15 -37.50
C ARG A 578 -15.79 -4.83 -38.23
N ALA A 579 -14.66 -4.14 -38.06
CA ALA A 579 -14.31 -2.93 -38.81
C ALA A 579 -13.71 -3.24 -40.20
N GLY A 580 -13.45 -4.51 -40.54
CA GLY A 580 -12.78 -4.91 -41.77
C GLY A 580 -11.25 -4.67 -41.74
N LEU A 581 -10.66 -4.60 -40.55
CA LEU A 581 -9.23 -4.44 -40.31
C LEU A 581 -8.58 -5.79 -39.96
N ASP A 582 -7.26 -5.90 -40.17
CA ASP A 582 -6.49 -7.08 -39.73
C ASP A 582 -6.64 -7.30 -38.22
N SER A 583 -6.79 -8.56 -37.80
CA SER A 583 -7.05 -8.96 -36.41
C SER A 583 -5.86 -8.75 -35.48
N THR A 584 -4.64 -8.64 -36.02
CA THR A 584 -3.43 -8.38 -35.23
C THR A 584 -3.51 -6.98 -34.61
N PRO A 585 -3.46 -6.86 -33.27
CA PRO A 585 -3.42 -5.56 -32.63
C PRO A 585 -2.19 -4.80 -33.11
N SER A 586 -2.38 -3.55 -33.54
CA SER A 586 -1.29 -2.59 -33.55
C SER A 586 -1.03 -2.23 -32.08
N ASP A 587 -0.26 -3.03 -31.36
CA ASP A 587 0.38 -2.61 -30.10
C ASP A 587 1.55 -1.66 -30.44
N ALA A 588 1.25 -0.63 -31.23
CA ALA A 588 2.02 0.59 -31.20
C ALA A 588 1.76 1.21 -29.84
N LEU A 589 2.62 0.90 -28.87
CA LEU A 589 2.96 1.78 -27.78
C LEU A 589 3.28 3.16 -28.37
N SER A 590 2.25 3.95 -28.67
CA SER A 590 2.37 5.39 -28.77
C SER A 590 2.57 5.88 -27.34
N ILE A 591 3.81 5.73 -26.87
CA ILE A 591 4.39 6.70 -25.97
C ILE A 591 4.31 8.01 -26.78
N ASP A 592 3.22 8.75 -26.60
CA ASP A 592 3.23 10.17 -26.90
C ASP A 592 4.34 10.74 -26.02
N ALA A 593 5.48 11.01 -26.64
CA ALA A 593 6.32 12.11 -26.19
C ALA A 593 5.40 13.32 -26.11
N PRO A 594 5.33 14.04 -24.98
CA PRO A 594 4.62 15.30 -24.97
C PRO A 594 5.26 16.19 -26.03
N ALA A 595 4.44 16.66 -26.97
CA ALA A 595 4.85 17.71 -27.86
C ALA A 595 5.08 18.98 -27.02
N ARG A 596 6.38 19.27 -26.79
CA ARG A 596 6.99 20.41 -26.10
C ARG A 596 7.01 20.37 -24.59
#